data_AF-A0A0N4X0F1-F1
#
_entry.id   AF-A0A0N4X0F1-F1
#
_cell.length_a   1.000
_cell.length_b   1.000
_cell.length_c   1.000
_cell.angle_alpha   90.00
_cell.angle_beta   90.00
_cell.angle_gamma   90.00
#
_symmetry.space_group_name_H-M   'P 1'
#
loop_
_entity.id
_entity.type
_entity.pdbx_description
1 polymer ?
#
loop_
_entity_poly.entity_id
_entity_poly.type
_entity_poly.pdbx_seq_one_letter_code
_entity_poly.pdbx_strand_id
1 'polypeptide(L)'
;MMVSVVKNTKKPVKFWLLKNYLSPRFKESLPVLSHEYGFDYALVEYKWPRWLHQQKEKHRIMWGYKILFLDVLFPLDVEKIIFVDADQVVRADLMELMEFDLNGAPYGSVLLEIYECLL
;
A
#
# COMPACT_ATOMS: atom_id res chain seq x y z
N MET A 1 -3.23 -3.42 -10.69
CA MET A 1 -2.48 -2.47 -9.86
C MET A 1 -0.98 -2.35 -10.19
N MET A 2 -0.09 -3.29 -9.86
CA MET A 2 1.38 -3.05 -9.92
C MET A 2 1.90 -2.64 -11.30
N VAL A 3 1.57 -3.42 -12.34
CA VAL A 3 2.02 -3.16 -13.72
C VAL A 3 1.48 -1.82 -14.24
N SER A 4 0.26 -1.44 -13.87
CA SER A 4 -0.29 -0.15 -14.29
C SER A 4 0.43 1.04 -13.65
N VAL A 5 0.95 0.91 -12.43
CA VAL A 5 1.78 1.96 -11.81
C VAL A 5 3.09 2.09 -12.57
N VAL A 6 3.81 0.98 -12.75
CA VAL A 6 5.13 0.96 -13.40
C VAL A 6 5.07 1.50 -14.84
N LYS A 7 4.01 1.17 -15.59
CA LYS A 7 3.82 1.68 -16.97
C LYS A 7 3.56 3.18 -17.05
N ASN A 8 3.03 3.80 -16.00
CA ASN A 8 2.62 5.20 -16.00
C ASN A 8 3.60 6.12 -15.25
N THR A 9 4.77 5.62 -14.83
CA THR A 9 5.81 6.44 -14.21
C THR A 9 7.18 6.14 -14.80
N LYS A 10 8.06 7.15 -14.80
CA LYS A 10 9.49 7.00 -15.16
C LYS A 10 10.39 6.90 -13.94
N LYS A 11 9.84 7.09 -12.75
CA LYS A 11 10.58 7.07 -11.48
C LYS A 11 10.71 5.62 -10.98
N PRO A 12 11.78 5.30 -10.21
CA PRO A 12 11.91 3.98 -9.59
C PRO A 12 10.76 3.76 -8.61
N VAL A 13 10.12 2.59 -8.68
CA VAL A 13 8.99 2.20 -7.83
C VAL A 13 9.41 1.08 -6.92
N LYS A 14 9.11 1.22 -5.61
CA LYS A 14 9.28 0.16 -4.62
C LYS A 14 7.93 -0.23 -4.02
N PHE A 15 7.53 -1.49 -4.18
CA PHE A 15 6.31 -2.03 -3.59
C PHE A 15 6.54 -2.65 -2.22
N TRP A 16 5.74 -2.25 -1.24
CA TRP A 16 5.76 -2.83 0.10
C TRP A 16 4.53 -3.70 0.29
N LEU A 17 4.73 -4.99 0.58
CA LEU A 17 3.64 -5.96 0.63
C LEU A 17 3.59 -6.68 1.98
N LEU A 18 2.38 -6.87 2.51
CA LEU A 18 2.16 -7.60 3.76
C LEU A 18 2.38 -9.10 3.57
N LYS A 19 3.51 -9.62 4.06
CA LYS A 19 3.95 -11.01 3.85
C LYS A 19 2.92 -12.05 4.26
N ASN A 20 2.19 -11.82 5.35
CA ASN A 20 1.24 -12.79 5.93
C ASN A 20 -0.06 -12.94 5.14
N TYR A 21 -0.35 -12.03 4.21
CA TYR A 21 -1.59 -12.01 3.44
C TYR A 21 -1.39 -12.35 1.95
N LEU A 22 -0.16 -12.65 1.54
CA LEU A 22 0.14 -13.11 0.18
C LEU A 22 0.11 -14.64 0.09
N SER A 23 -0.45 -15.16 -1.01
CA SER A 23 -0.39 -16.58 -1.30
C SER A 23 1.05 -17.03 -1.61
N PRO A 24 1.43 -18.29 -1.31
CA PRO A 24 2.77 -18.80 -1.64
C PRO A 24 3.11 -18.67 -3.13
N ARG A 25 2.14 -19.02 -3.99
CA ARG A 25 2.27 -18.89 -5.45
C ARG A 25 2.58 -17.45 -5.88
N PHE A 26 1.95 -16.46 -5.27
CA PHE A 26 2.22 -15.07 -5.59
C PHE A 26 3.63 -14.64 -5.13
N LYS A 27 4.06 -15.08 -3.95
CA LYS A 27 5.41 -14.81 -3.45
C LYS A 27 6.49 -15.38 -4.38
N GLU A 28 6.28 -16.58 -4.90
CA GLU A 28 7.18 -17.21 -5.88
C GLU A 28 7.23 -16.44 -7.21
N SER A 29 6.14 -15.78 -7.61
CA SER A 29 6.11 -14.96 -8.83
C SER A 29 6.74 -13.57 -8.69
N LEU A 30 6.87 -13.04 -7.47
CA LEU A 30 7.35 -11.67 -7.25
C LEU A 30 8.75 -11.38 -7.84
N PRO A 31 9.76 -12.25 -7.69
CA PRO A 31 11.07 -12.03 -8.30
C PRO A 31 11.00 -11.93 -9.83
N VAL A 32 10.19 -12.79 -10.46
CA VAL A 32 10.03 -12.81 -11.92
C VAL A 32 9.36 -11.51 -12.38
N LEU A 33 8.28 -11.10 -11.71
CA LEU A 33 7.57 -9.86 -12.02
C LEU A 33 8.47 -8.63 -11.79
N SER A 34 9.22 -8.60 -10.70
CA SER A 34 10.15 -7.51 -10.38
C SER A 34 11.22 -7.35 -11.46
N HIS A 35 11.79 -8.46 -11.94
CA HIS A 35 12.78 -8.44 -13.02
C HIS A 35 12.16 -8.06 -14.38
N GLU A 36 10.99 -8.60 -14.71
CA GLU A 36 10.30 -8.34 -15.99
C GLU A 36 9.86 -6.87 -16.12
N TYR A 37 9.34 -6.29 -15.03
CA TYR A 37 8.79 -4.93 -15.05
C TYR A 37 9.75 -3.87 -14.47
N GLY A 38 10.87 -4.26 -13.86
CA GLY A 38 11.90 -3.34 -13.37
C GLY A 38 11.49 -2.54 -12.13
N PHE A 39 10.80 -3.17 -11.17
CA PHE A 39 10.44 -2.55 -9.89
C PHE A 39 11.10 -3.27 -8.72
N ASP A 40 11.33 -2.55 -7.62
CA ASP A 40 11.78 -3.14 -6.36
C ASP A 40 10.60 -3.54 -5.48
N TYR A 41 10.81 -4.51 -4.60
CA TYR A 41 9.80 -4.86 -3.61
C TYR A 41 10.40 -5.29 -2.28
N ALA A 42 9.62 -5.14 -1.21
CA ALA A 42 9.96 -5.62 0.11
C ALA A 42 8.72 -6.24 0.78
N LEU A 43 8.94 -7.33 1.50
CA LEU A 43 7.90 -7.99 2.28
C LEU A 43 7.99 -7.53 3.72
N VAL A 44 6.93 -6.88 4.21
CA VAL A 44 6.82 -6.38 5.57
C VAL A 44 5.89 -7.26 6.39
N GLU A 45 6.24 -7.45 7.65
CA GLU A 45 5.40 -8.15 8.61
C GLU A 45 5.55 -7.54 9.99
N TYR A 46 4.43 -7.39 10.68
CA TYR A 46 4.39 -7.01 12.08
C TYR A 46 3.44 -7.97 12.79
N LYS A 47 3.74 -8.30 14.04
CA LYS A 47 2.90 -9.20 14.83
C LYS A 47 1.94 -8.35 15.66
N TRP A 48 0.64 -8.62 15.53
CA TRP A 48 -0.38 -7.99 16.35
C TRP A 48 -0.05 -8.11 17.85
N PRO A 49 0.14 -6.98 18.58
CA PRO A 49 0.58 -7.03 19.96
C PRO A 49 -0.48 -7.68 20.87
N ARG A 50 -0.04 -8.43 21.89
CA ARG A 50 -0.95 -9.14 22.80
C ARG A 50 -1.85 -8.20 23.61
N TRP A 51 -1.40 -6.98 23.87
CA TRP A 51 -2.13 -5.98 24.65
C TRP A 51 -3.21 -5.24 23.84
N LEU A 52 -3.16 -5.31 22.50
CA LEU A 52 -4.13 -4.67 21.63
C LEU A 52 -5.29 -5.64 21.33
N HIS A 53 -6.53 -5.14 21.37
CA HIS A 53 -7.71 -5.95 21.14
C HIS A 53 -7.65 -6.66 19.78
N GLN A 54 -7.69 -7.99 19.79
CA GLN A 54 -7.57 -8.80 18.57
C GLN A 54 -8.90 -8.89 17.83
N GLN A 55 -8.84 -8.77 16.51
CA GLN A 55 -9.98 -8.99 15.63
C GLN A 55 -10.05 -10.46 15.23
N LYS A 56 -11.26 -11.05 15.20
CA LYS A 56 -11.47 -12.44 14.78
C LYS A 56 -11.53 -12.58 13.26
N GLU A 57 -12.14 -11.62 12.58
CA GLU A 57 -12.38 -11.65 11.14
C GLU A 57 -11.13 -11.20 10.37
N LYS A 58 -10.69 -12.00 9.38
CA LYS A 58 -9.47 -11.73 8.60
C LYS A 58 -9.46 -10.36 7.93
N HIS A 59 -10.61 -9.90 7.41
CA HIS A 59 -10.71 -8.59 6.76
C HIS A 59 -10.51 -7.45 7.77
N ARG A 60 -11.02 -7.56 9.00
CA ARG A 60 -10.85 -6.54 10.04
C ARG A 60 -9.41 -6.46 10.51
N ILE A 61 -8.73 -7.61 10.61
CA ILE A 61 -7.30 -7.64 10.91
C ILE A 61 -6.54 -6.89 9.80
N MET A 62 -6.85 -7.16 8.53
CA MET A 62 -6.23 -6.48 7.38
C MET A 62 -6.47 -4.96 7.41
N TRP A 63 -7.69 -4.51 7.70
CA TRP A 63 -7.98 -3.09 7.87
C TRP A 63 -7.19 -2.47 9.02
N GLY A 64 -7.03 -3.20 10.13
CA GLY A 64 -6.18 -2.78 11.24
C GLY A 64 -4.73 -2.56 10.81
N TYR A 65 -4.16 -3.48 10.01
CA TYR A 65 -2.80 -3.30 9.48
C TYR A 65 -2.64 -2.09 8.55
N LYS A 66 -3.71 -1.69 7.85
CA LYS A 66 -3.67 -0.50 6.98
C LYS A 66 -3.60 0.83 7.76
N ILE A 67 -3.90 0.86 9.06
CA ILE A 67 -3.97 2.12 9.82
C ILE A 67 -3.19 2.11 11.14
N LEU A 68 -3.19 1.01 11.89
CA LEU A 68 -2.67 0.98 13.27
C LEU A 68 -1.15 0.86 13.38
N PHE A 69 -0.49 0.38 12.33
CA PHE A 69 0.92 -0.01 12.38
C PHE A 69 1.76 0.71 11.33
N LEU A 70 1.29 1.85 10.82
CA LEU A 70 1.97 2.60 9.76
C LEU A 70 3.38 3.07 10.16
N ASP A 71 3.58 3.31 11.44
CA ASP A 71 4.83 3.74 12.05
C ASP A 71 5.85 2.60 12.24
N VAL A 72 5.37 1.39 12.59
CA VAL A 72 6.23 0.25 12.92
C VAL A 72 6.42 -0.75 11.79
N LEU A 73 5.58 -0.69 10.75
CA LEU A 73 5.61 -1.66 9.65
C LEU A 73 6.77 -1.40 8.66
N PHE A 74 7.20 -0.15 8.54
CA PHE A 74 8.23 0.28 7.60
C PHE A 74 9.52 0.63 8.34
N PRO A 75 10.69 0.48 7.72
CA PRO A 75 11.93 0.95 8.32
C PRO A 75 11.98 2.48 8.35
N LEU A 76 12.80 3.03 9.26
CA LEU A 76 12.85 4.45 9.58
C LEU A 76 13.34 5.35 8.44
N ASP A 77 13.92 4.77 7.38
CA ASP A 77 14.37 5.45 6.18
C ASP A 77 13.23 5.75 5.18
N VAL A 78 12.03 5.23 5.43
CA VAL A 78 10.85 5.47 4.58
C VAL A 78 10.11 6.71 5.04
N GLU A 79 10.18 7.78 4.23
CA GLU A 79 9.58 9.08 4.58
C GLU A 79 8.07 9.18 4.30
N LYS A 80 7.61 8.63 3.17
CA LYS A 80 6.21 8.72 2.72
C LYS A 80 5.81 7.44 1.96
N ILE A 81 4.56 7.02 2.13
CA ILE A 81 3.98 5.85 1.47
C ILE A 81 2.60 6.18 0.89
N ILE A 82 2.23 5.50 -0.19
CA ILE A 82 0.89 5.58 -0.78
C ILE A 82 0.25 4.19 -0.69
N PHE A 83 -0.95 4.13 -0.13
CA PHE A 83 -1.77 2.93 -0.17
C PHE A 83 -2.62 2.92 -1.44
N VAL A 84 -2.49 1.84 -2.22
CA VAL A 84 -3.27 1.59 -3.43
C VAL A 84 -3.95 0.24 -3.26
N ASP A 85 -5.26 0.18 -3.49
CA ASP A 85 -5.99 -1.09 -3.40
C ASP A 85 -5.64 -2.02 -4.58
N ALA A 86 -5.68 -3.32 -4.32
CA ALA A 86 -5.14 -4.33 -5.25
C ALA A 86 -5.95 -4.44 -6.57
N ASP A 87 -7.21 -4.07 -6.54
CA ASP A 87 -8.17 -4.05 -7.65
C ASP A 87 -8.07 -2.79 -8.52
N GLN A 88 -7.32 -1.77 -8.08
CA GLN A 88 -7.21 -0.51 -8.81
C GLN A 88 -6.32 -0.62 -10.06
N VAL A 89 -6.67 0.21 -11.05
CA VAL A 89 -5.90 0.47 -12.26
C VAL A 89 -5.48 1.94 -12.25
N VAL A 90 -4.18 2.17 -12.14
CA VAL A 90 -3.60 3.51 -12.08
C VAL A 90 -3.28 3.97 -13.50
N ARG A 91 -3.74 5.18 -13.87
CA ARG A 91 -3.53 5.78 -15.21
C ARG A 91 -2.68 7.05 -15.20
N ALA A 92 -2.41 7.61 -14.02
CA ALA A 92 -1.59 8.79 -13.82
C ALA A 92 -0.27 8.43 -13.11
N ASP A 93 0.69 9.34 -13.09
CA ASP A 93 1.95 9.15 -12.36
C ASP A 93 1.71 9.37 -10.86
N LEU A 94 1.90 8.31 -10.04
CA LEU A 94 1.75 8.41 -8.58
C LEU A 94 2.80 9.31 -7.92
N MET A 95 3.86 9.71 -8.65
CA MET A 95 4.81 10.69 -8.14
C MET A 95 4.12 12.03 -7.83
N GLU A 96 3.09 12.41 -8.59
CA GLU A 96 2.30 13.63 -8.32
C GLU A 96 1.69 13.59 -6.92
N LEU A 97 1.25 12.42 -6.46
CA LEU A 97 0.70 12.23 -5.12
C LEU A 97 1.80 12.16 -4.05
N MET A 98 2.98 11.64 -4.38
CA MET A 98 4.14 11.68 -3.48
C MET A 98 4.64 13.09 -3.23
N GLU A 99 4.62 13.96 -4.25
CA GLU A 99 5.06 15.35 -4.18
C GLU A 99 3.98 16.30 -3.64
N PHE A 100 2.73 15.82 -3.55
CA PHE A 100 1.62 16.61 -3.04
C PHE A 100 1.89 17.12 -1.60
N ASP A 101 1.67 18.42 -1.41
CA ASP A 101 1.81 19.08 -0.13
C ASP A 101 0.58 18.83 0.74
N LEU A 102 0.80 18.18 1.88
CA LEU A 102 -0.23 17.88 2.86
C LEU A 102 -0.47 19.03 3.85
N ASN A 103 0.17 20.19 3.67
CA ASN A 103 0.04 21.36 4.56
C ASN A 103 0.28 21.02 6.04
N GLY A 104 1.28 20.18 6.30
CA GLY A 104 1.62 19.69 7.65
C GLY A 104 0.75 18.55 8.19
N ALA A 105 -0.23 18.04 7.42
CA ALA A 105 -1.00 16.86 7.82
C ALA A 105 -0.19 15.56 7.67
N PRO A 106 -0.34 14.59 8.59
CA PRO A 106 0.42 13.33 8.56
C PRO A 106 -0.05 12.34 7.48
N TYR A 107 -1.28 12.46 7.00
CA TYR A 107 -1.82 11.64 5.91
C TYR A 107 -2.86 12.42 5.10
N GLY A 108 -3.01 12.05 3.82
CA GLY A 108 -4.07 12.52 2.93
C GLY A 108 -4.96 11.35 2.50
N SER A 109 -6.25 11.61 2.31
CA SER A 109 -7.21 10.62 1.81
C SER A 109 -8.04 11.21 0.67
N VAL A 110 -8.48 10.36 -0.25
CA VAL A 110 -9.47 10.71 -1.26
C VAL A 110 -10.85 10.55 -0.63
N LEU A 111 -11.65 11.61 -0.63
CA LEU A 111 -13.04 11.54 -0.22
C LEU A 111 -13.83 10.78 -1.27
N LEU A 112 -14.71 9.88 -0.83
CA LEU A 112 -15.72 9.31 -1.70
C LEU A 112 -16.78 10.39 -1.98
N GLU A 113 -17.03 10.69 -3.25
CA GLU A 113 -18.24 11.41 -3.67
C GLU A 113 -19.46 10.50 -3.43
N ILE A 114 -19.99 10.47 -2.21
CA ILE A 114 -21.27 9.80 -1.88
C ILE A 114 -22.42 10.82 -1.80
N TYR A 115 -22.19 12.09 -2.15
CA TYR A 115 -23.16 13.17 -1.94
C TYR A 115 -23.93 13.67 -3.17
N GLU A 116 -23.91 12.96 -4.31
CA GLU A 116 -24.82 13.27 -5.44
C GLU A 116 -25.97 12.27 -5.66
N CYS A 117 -26.02 11.15 -4.91
CA CYS A 117 -27.10 10.15 -5.06
C CYS A 117 -28.19 10.21 -3.97
N LEU A 118 -28.17 11.23 -3.10
CA LEU A 118 -29.09 11.36 -1.96
C LEU A 118 -29.81 12.72 -1.88
N LEU A 119 -29.94 13.44 -3.01
CA LEU A 119 -30.84 14.58 -3.17
C LEU A 119 -31.87 14.33 -4.28
#